data_AF-A0A933LHF1-F1
#
_entry.id   AF-A0A933LHF1-F1
#
_cell.length_a   1.000
_cell.length_b   1.000
_cell.length_c   1.000
_cell.angle_alpha   90.00
_cell.angle_beta   90.00
_cell.angle_gamma   90.00
#
_symmetry.space_group_name_H-M   'P 1'
#
loop_
_entity.id
_entity.type
_entity.pdbx_description
1 polymer ?
#
loop_
_entity_poly.entity_id
_entity_poly.type
_entity_poly.pdbx_seq_one_letter_code
_entity_poly.pdbx_strand_id
1 'polypeptide(L)'
;MIASLSSMPLKDPVPLLSEDRLRSLAQTYNRVESPVWIHTLQGECIYLNASAERMQAECRPLVFDILDHCGRTIGRLKTIPN
;
A
#
# COMPACT_ATOMS: atom_id res chain seq x y z
N MET A 1 38.87 -10.21 19.72
CA MET A 1 37.97 -9.05 19.58
C MET A 1 37.46 -9.05 18.15
N ILE A 2 36.26 -9.57 17.92
CA ILE A 2 35.67 -9.65 16.58
C ILE A 2 34.92 -8.34 16.35
N ALA A 3 35.30 -7.61 15.31
CA ALA A 3 34.72 -6.33 14.96
C ALA A 3 33.21 -6.48 14.71
N SER A 4 32.40 -5.69 15.43
CA SER A 4 30.98 -5.54 15.16
C SER A 4 30.79 -5.09 13.72
N LEU A 5 30.20 -5.97 12.90
CA LEU A 5 29.55 -5.58 11.65
C LEU A 5 28.36 -4.70 12.03
N SER A 6 28.63 -3.41 12.18
CA SER A 6 27.62 -2.35 12.15
C SER A 6 26.90 -2.47 10.80
N SER A 7 25.82 -3.25 10.78
CA SER A 7 24.81 -3.18 9.74
C SER A 7 24.16 -1.82 9.86
N MET A 8 24.79 -0.81 9.26
CA MET A 8 24.07 0.41 8.93
C MET A 8 22.85 -0.03 8.14
N PRO A 9 21.61 0.32 8.53
CA PRO A 9 20.51 0.18 7.62
C PRO A 9 20.88 1.06 6.43
N LEU A 10 21.27 0.41 5.33
CA LEU A 10 21.26 1.05 4.03
C LEU A 10 19.92 1.77 4.00
N LYS A 11 19.97 3.09 3.85
CA LYS A 11 18.81 3.90 3.46
C LYS A 11 18.43 3.41 2.07
N ASP A 12 17.95 2.19 1.95
CA ASP A 12 17.15 1.76 0.83
C ASP A 12 16.00 2.77 0.83
N PRO A 13 15.90 3.62 -0.20
CA PRO A 13 14.70 4.44 -0.34
C PRO A 13 13.55 3.44 -0.31
N VAL A 14 12.69 3.57 0.71
CA VAL A 14 11.48 2.76 0.84
C VAL A 14 10.84 2.76 -0.55
N PRO A 15 10.69 1.60 -1.21
CA PRO A 15 10.26 1.60 -2.59
C PRO A 15 8.85 2.17 -2.61
N LEU A 16 8.74 3.42 -3.04
CA LEU A 16 7.48 4.12 -3.16
C LEU A 16 6.75 3.54 -4.38
N LEU A 17 5.43 3.40 -4.24
CA LEU A 17 4.55 3.20 -5.38
C LEU A 17 4.73 4.38 -6.34
N SER A 18 5.54 4.17 -7.39
CA SER A 18 5.70 5.11 -8.50
C SER A 18 4.33 5.47 -9.07
N GLU A 19 4.20 6.69 -9.61
CA GLU A 19 2.94 7.19 -10.15
C GLU A 19 2.32 6.26 -11.20
N ASP A 20 3.12 5.66 -12.09
CA ASP A 20 2.63 4.73 -13.12
C ASP A 20 2.05 3.42 -12.53
N ARG A 21 2.65 2.91 -11.46
CA ARG A 21 2.12 1.75 -10.73
C ARG A 21 0.82 2.12 -10.03
N LEU A 22 0.75 3.31 -9.42
CA LEU A 22 -0.47 3.80 -8.80
C LEU A 22 -1.60 3.95 -9.83
N ARG A 23 -1.30 4.50 -11.02
CA ARG A 23 -2.25 4.63 -12.14
C ARG A 23 -2.76 3.27 -12.60
N SER A 24 -1.88 2.27 -12.71
CA SER A 24 -2.26 0.91 -13.07
C SER A 24 -3.16 0.25 -12.02
N LEU A 25 -2.83 0.43 -10.73
CA LEU A 25 -3.67 -0.03 -9.61
C LEU A 25 -5.03 0.68 -9.62
N ALA A 26 -5.04 2.00 -9.83
CA ALA A 26 -6.26 2.79 -9.92
C ALA A 26 -7.17 2.29 -11.03
N GLN A 27 -6.64 2.01 -12.22
CA GLN A 27 -7.43 1.44 -13.33
C GLN A 27 -8.06 0.09 -12.96
N THR A 28 -7.34 -0.75 -12.21
CA THR A 28 -7.80 -2.06 -11.77
C THR A 28 -8.94 -1.93 -10.75
N TYR A 29 -8.76 -1.09 -9.72
CA TYR A 29 -9.68 -0.99 -8.59
C TYR A 29 -10.83 0.01 -8.80
N ASN A 30 -10.77 0.87 -9.82
CA ASN A 30 -11.84 1.83 -10.12
C ASN A 30 -13.15 1.15 -10.55
N ARG A 31 -13.09 -0.10 -11.02
CA ARG A 31 -14.27 -0.89 -11.44
C ARG A 31 -14.81 -1.81 -10.34
N VAL A 32 -14.11 -1.92 -9.21
CA VAL A 32 -14.48 -2.81 -8.12
C VAL A 32 -15.54 -2.15 -7.26
N GLU A 33 -16.63 -2.86 -6.99
CA GLU A 33 -17.74 -2.34 -6.17
C GLU A 33 -17.39 -2.27 -4.69
N SER A 34 -16.53 -3.17 -4.20
CA SER A 34 -16.01 -3.12 -2.85
C SER A 34 -15.10 -1.89 -2.66
N PRO A 35 -15.13 -1.26 -1.48
CA PRO A 35 -14.30 -0.11 -1.18
C PRO A 35 -12.83 -0.53 -1.07
N VAL A 36 -11.94 0.24 -1.70
CA VAL A 36 -10.50 -0.01 -1.73
C VAL A 36 -9.76 1.27 -1.40
N TRP A 37 -8.77 1.13 -0.51
CA TRP A 37 -7.79 2.18 -0.21
C TRP A 37 -6.38 1.63 -0.36
N ILE A 38 -5.47 2.45 -0.89
CA ILE A 38 -4.05 2.12 -0.99
C ILE A 38 -3.28 3.14 -0.19
N HIS A 39 -2.44 2.64 0.72
CA HIS A 39 -1.62 3.44 1.60
C HIS A 39 -0.14 3.20 1.35
N THR A 40 0.67 4.22 1.62
CA THR A 40 2.11 4.08 1.77
C THR A 40 2.44 3.27 3.03
N LEU A 41 3.72 2.88 3.19
CA LEU A 41 4.17 2.23 4.42
C LEU A 41 4.08 3.16 5.64
N GLN A 42 4.15 4.47 5.40
CA GLN A 42 3.99 5.52 6.41
C GLN A 42 2.53 5.70 6.84
N GLY A 43 1.59 5.05 6.16
CA GLY A 43 0.16 5.12 6.48
C GLY A 43 -0.57 6.27 5.80
N GLU A 44 0.05 6.96 4.85
CA GLU A 44 -0.62 7.97 4.03
C GLU A 44 -1.50 7.28 2.97
N CYS A 45 -2.77 7.67 2.87
CA CYS A 45 -3.66 7.18 1.83
C CYS A 45 -3.34 7.91 0.51
N ILE A 46 -2.86 7.18 -0.49
CA ILE A 46 -2.45 7.72 -1.79
C ILE A 46 -3.46 7.40 -2.91
N TYR A 47 -4.39 6.49 -2.65
CA TYR A 47 -5.49 6.20 -3.56
C TYR A 47 -6.68 5.62 -2.81
N LEU A 48 -7.87 5.95 -3.30
CA LEU A 48 -9.14 5.40 -2.86
C LEU A 48 -10.07 5.31 -4.08
N ASN A 49 -10.89 4.27 -4.16
CA ASN A 49 -11.84 4.12 -5.26
C ASN A 49 -13.18 4.80 -4.98
N ALA A 50 -14.03 4.94 -6.01
CA ALA A 50 -15.34 5.61 -5.87
C ALA A 50 -16.26 4.98 -4.82
N SER A 51 -16.11 3.69 -4.52
CA SER A 51 -16.84 3.04 -3.43
C SER A 51 -16.31 3.45 -2.05
N ALA A 52 -14.99 3.54 -1.90
CA ALA A 52 -14.34 4.05 -0.69
C ALA A 52 -14.67 5.53 -0.43
N GLU A 53 -14.78 6.37 -1.47
CA GLU A 53 -15.21 7.78 -1.36
C GLU A 53 -16.61 7.92 -0.75
N ARG A 54 -17.51 7.03 -1.15
CA ARG A 54 -18.92 7.07 -0.71
C ARG A 54 -19.12 6.54 0.70
N MET A 55 -18.12 5.88 1.28
CA MET A 55 -18.22 5.36 2.64
C MET A 55 -17.95 6.44 3.69
N GLN A 56 -18.92 6.65 4.58
CA GLN A 56 -18.85 7.61 5.69
C GLN A 56 -18.52 6.95 7.04
N ALA A 57 -18.50 5.61 7.13
CA ALA A 57 -18.40 4.89 8.40
C ALA A 57 -17.04 4.21 8.60
N GLU A 58 -16.53 4.27 9.83
CA GLU A 58 -15.37 3.50 10.27
C GLU A 58 -15.72 2.01 10.34
N CYS A 59 -15.40 1.27 9.28
CA CYS A 59 -15.37 -0.19 9.32
C CYS A 59 -13.94 -0.67 9.63
N ARG A 60 -13.80 -1.89 10.15
CA ARG A 60 -12.49 -2.54 10.31
C ARG A 60 -12.09 -3.19 8.96
N PRO A 61 -11.19 -2.58 8.18
CA PRO A 61 -10.85 -3.13 6.88
C PRO A 61 -9.93 -4.34 7.02
N LEU A 62 -10.00 -5.25 6.06
CA LEU A 62 -8.93 -6.21 5.80
C LEU A 62 -7.73 -5.44 5.22
N VAL A 63 -6.53 -5.79 5.68
CA VAL A 63 -5.29 -5.14 5.27
C VAL A 63 -4.37 -6.18 4.64
N PHE A 64 -3.88 -5.87 3.45
CA PHE A 64 -2.97 -6.69 2.66
C PHE A 64 -1.72 -5.90 2.31
N ASP A 65 -0.57 -6.55 2.38
CA ASP A 65 0.69 -5.96 1.94
C ASP A 65 0.80 -6.04 0.42
N ILE A 66 1.21 -4.93 -0.21
CA ILE A 66 1.57 -4.88 -1.62
C ILE A 66 3.07 -5.16 -1.70
N LEU A 67 3.45 -6.23 -2.38
CA LEU A 67 4.84 -6.63 -2.53
C LEU A 67 5.38 -6.27 -3.92
N ASP A 68 6.66 -5.95 -4.02
CA ASP A 68 7.38 -5.94 -5.29
C ASP A 68 7.82 -7.37 -5.71
N HIS A 69 8.46 -7.47 -6.87
CA HIS A 69 8.95 -8.75 -7.41
C HIS A 69 10.08 -9.38 -6.57
N CYS A 70 10.70 -8.62 -5.67
CA CYS A 70 11.70 -9.09 -4.72
C CYS A 70 11.06 -9.51 -3.38
N GLY A 71 9.74 -9.43 -3.25
CA GLY A 71 9.02 -9.72 -2.00
C GLY A 71 9.09 -8.60 -0.97
N ARG A 72 9.54 -7.40 -1.33
CA ARG A 72 9.59 -6.24 -0.42
C ARG A 72 8.24 -5.56 -0.37
N THR A 73 7.76 -5.19 0.83
CA THR A 73 6.53 -4.41 0.96
C THR A 73 6.74 -2.99 0.45
N ILE A 74 5.87 -2.55 -0.45
CA ILE A 74 5.90 -1.23 -1.10
C ILE A 74 4.65 -0.38 -0.83
N GLY A 75 3.65 -0.98 -0.17
CA GLY A 75 2.42 -0.30 0.22
C GLY A 75 1.47 -1.27 0.91
N ARG A 76 0.30 -0.77 1.27
CA ARG A 76 -0.78 -1.55 1.88
C ARG A 76 -2.08 -1.31 1.16
N LEU A 77 -2.76 -2.38 0.78
CA LEU A 77 -4.13 -2.35 0.29
C LEU A 77 -5.07 -2.61 1.46
N LYS A 78 -6.09 -1.78 1.60
CA LYS A 78 -7.19 -1.99 2.54
C LYS A 78 -8.47 -2.18 1.76
N THR A 79 -9.32 -3.10 2.20
CA THR A 79 -10.64 -3.30 1.61
C THR A 79 -11.61 -3.84 2.66
N ILE A 80 -12.90 -3.74 2.38
CA ILE A 80 -13.95 -4.35 3.20
C ILE A 80 -14.62 -5.40 2.31
N PRO A 81 -14.64 -6.67 2.73
CA PRO A 81 -15.37 -7.69 1.99
C PRO A 81 -16.86 -7.35 1.98
N ASN A 82 -17.51 -7.51 0.82
CA ASN A 82 -18.96 -7.43 0.72
C ASN A 82 -19.63 -8.58 1.48
#